data_AF-A0A2A4WDI3-F1
#
_entry.id   AF-A0A2A4WDI3-F1
#
_cell.length_a   1.000
_cell.length_b   1.000
_cell.length_c   1.000
_cell.angle_alpha   90.00
_cell.angle_beta   90.00
_cell.angle_gamma   90.00
#
_symmetry.space_group_name_H-M   'P 1'
#
loop_
_entity.id
_entity.type
_entity.pdbx_description
1 polymer ?
#
loop_
_entity_poly.entity_id
_entity_poly.type
_entity_poly.pdbx_seq_one_letter_code
_entity_poly.pdbx_strand_id
1 'polypeptide(L)'
;MTHHKCKHCGNTYHWSHAFAKFGYDDGDGKIETPHIAQILKRAGYTVHFSRWSPHNTLIYSIQKEGIEFMPLNSLQYRIGYDDPKKYLPENIQGILNSKIPPPVIFH
;
A
#
# COMPACT_ATOMS: atom_id res chain seq x y z
N MET A 1 22.22 -3.88 -1.99
CA MET A 1 20.85 -3.37 -1.74
C MET A 1 19.89 -4.54 -1.91
N THR A 2 19.22 -4.95 -0.84
CA THR A 2 18.42 -6.17 -0.78
C THR A 2 17.06 -5.97 -1.43
N HIS A 3 16.88 -6.48 -2.65
CA HIS A 3 15.56 -6.61 -3.26
C HIS A 3 14.73 -7.60 -2.45
N HIS A 4 13.58 -7.18 -1.91
CA HIS A 4 12.57 -8.10 -1.37
C HIS A 4 11.83 -8.78 -2.53
N LYS A 5 12.54 -9.65 -3.26
CA LYS A 5 11.95 -10.58 -4.22
C LYS A 5 11.19 -11.64 -3.42
N CYS A 6 9.94 -11.89 -3.78
CA CYS A 6 9.25 -13.07 -3.30
C CYS A 6 10.06 -14.31 -3.71
N LYS A 7 10.52 -15.11 -2.74
CA LYS A 7 11.33 -16.32 -2.99
C LYS A 7 10.59 -17.39 -3.82
N HIS A 8 9.27 -17.28 -3.95
CA HIS A 8 8.44 -18.25 -4.66
C HIS A 8 8.03 -17.83 -6.08
N CYS A 9 7.92 -16.54 -6.40
CA CYS A 9 7.49 -16.07 -7.72
C CYS A 9 8.43 -15.06 -8.40
N GLY A 10 9.49 -14.58 -7.73
CA GLY A 10 10.46 -13.65 -8.31
C GLY A 10 9.99 -12.19 -8.44
N ASN A 11 8.74 -11.89 -8.11
CA ASN A 11 8.15 -10.57 -8.30
C ASN A 11 8.69 -9.50 -7.34
N THR A 12 8.93 -8.31 -7.90
CA THR A 12 9.07 -7.04 -7.20
C THR A 12 7.69 -6.42 -7.02
N TYR A 13 7.19 -6.35 -5.80
CA TYR A 13 5.93 -5.67 -5.48
C TYR A 13 6.20 -4.23 -5.03
N HIS A 14 5.30 -3.31 -5.40
CA HIS A 14 5.33 -1.93 -4.92
C HIS A 14 4.26 -1.75 -3.84
N TRP A 15 4.54 -0.96 -2.81
CA TRP A 15 3.62 -0.77 -1.67
C TRP A 15 2.26 -0.22 -2.09
N SER A 16 2.18 0.50 -3.22
CA SER A 16 0.93 1.06 -3.76
C SER A 16 -0.12 -0.02 -4.08
N HIS A 17 0.31 -1.25 -4.35
CA HIS A 17 -0.60 -2.36 -4.63
C HIS A 17 -1.48 -2.70 -3.42
N ALA A 18 -1.03 -2.42 -2.19
CA ALA A 18 -1.82 -2.59 -0.97
C ALA A 18 -3.00 -1.59 -0.84
N PHE A 19 -3.08 -0.62 -1.74
CA PHE A 19 -4.15 0.38 -1.81
C PHE A 19 -4.98 0.26 -3.09
N ALA A 20 -4.61 -0.64 -4.00
CA ALA A 20 -5.25 -0.82 -5.29
C ALA A 20 -6.25 -1.98 -5.23
N LYS A 21 -7.45 -1.76 -5.76
CA LYS A 21 -8.55 -2.74 -5.83
C LYS A 21 -8.11 -3.98 -6.62
N PHE A 22 -7.49 -3.77 -7.78
CA PHE A 22 -6.99 -4.82 -8.66
C PHE A 22 -5.58 -5.31 -8.29
N GLY A 23 -4.87 -4.58 -7.41
CA GLY A 23 -3.62 -5.07 -6.82
C GLY A 23 -2.53 -5.43 -7.83
N TYR A 24 -1.84 -6.56 -7.59
CA TYR A 24 -0.94 -7.18 -8.57
C TYR A 24 -1.69 -8.33 -9.26
N ASP A 25 -1.68 -8.34 -10.59
CA ASP A 25 -2.28 -9.40 -11.42
C ASP A 25 -3.77 -9.68 -11.11
N ASP A 26 -4.58 -8.62 -11.04
CA ASP A 26 -6.04 -8.64 -10.77
C ASP A 26 -6.49 -9.29 -9.45
N GLY A 27 -5.58 -9.71 -8.58
CA GLY A 27 -5.96 -10.57 -7.45
C GLY A 27 -5.04 -11.75 -7.20
N ASP A 28 -4.30 -12.19 -8.22
CA ASP A 28 -3.52 -13.43 -8.17
C ASP A 28 -2.12 -13.25 -7.57
N GLY A 29 -1.66 -12.00 -7.42
CA GLY A 29 -0.44 -11.69 -6.69
C GLY A 29 -0.59 -11.76 -5.17
N LYS A 30 0.44 -12.24 -4.47
CA LYS A 30 0.61 -11.94 -3.04
C LYS A 30 0.84 -10.45 -2.85
N ILE A 31 -0.23 -9.73 -2.63
CA ILE A 31 -0.18 -8.36 -2.15
C ILE A 31 0.02 -8.49 -0.65
N GLU A 32 1.23 -8.23 -0.20
CA GLU A 32 1.64 -8.27 1.20
C GLU A 32 0.98 -7.09 1.99
N THR A 33 -0.33 -6.83 1.79
CA THR A 33 -1.11 -5.80 2.48
C THR A 33 -0.95 -5.86 4.00
N PRO A 34 -0.97 -7.06 4.64
CA PRO A 34 -0.65 -7.16 6.06
C PRO A 34 0.76 -6.67 6.42
N HIS A 35 1.75 -6.89 5.55
CA HIS A 35 3.13 -6.41 5.74
C HIS A 35 3.21 -4.89 5.62
N ILE A 36 2.55 -4.29 4.61
CA ILE A 36 2.46 -2.83 4.45
C ILE A 36 1.81 -2.21 5.68
N ALA A 37 0.70 -2.78 6.13
CA ALA A 37 0.01 -2.34 7.34
C ALA A 37 0.92 -2.47 8.58
N GLN A 38 1.72 -3.53 8.68
CA GLN A 38 2.65 -3.70 9.80
C GLN A 38 3.77 -2.65 9.80
N ILE A 39 4.31 -2.28 8.63
CA ILE A 39 5.32 -1.21 8.51
C ILE A 39 4.76 0.11 9.05
N LEU A 40 3.56 0.48 8.64
CA LEU A 40 2.90 1.70 9.10
C LEU A 40 2.54 1.62 10.60
N LYS A 41 2.07 0.46 11.09
CA LYS A 41 1.83 0.24 12.52
C LYS A 41 3.08 0.45 13.37
N ARG A 42 4.23 -0.04 12.91
CA ARG A 42 5.53 0.17 13.59
C ARG A 42 5.99 1.63 13.55
N ALA A 43 5.50 2.42 12.58
CA ALA A 43 5.74 3.86 12.52
C ALA A 43 4.74 4.69 13.36
N GLY A 44 3.88 4.02 14.14
CA GLY A 44 2.94 4.67 15.06
C GLY A 44 1.57 5.00 14.45
N TYR A 45 1.23 4.43 13.29
CA TYR A 45 -0.10 4.59 12.70
C TYR A 45 -1.04 3.46 13.11
N THR A 46 -2.31 3.79 13.31
CA THR A 46 -3.39 2.81 13.33
C THR A 46 -3.79 2.53 11.89
N VAL A 47 -3.75 1.26 11.45
CA VAL A 47 -4.05 0.89 10.06
C VAL A 47 -5.10 -0.19 10.00
N HIS A 48 -6.15 0.06 9.23
CA HIS A 48 -7.20 -0.90 8.93
C HIS A 48 -7.17 -1.30 7.47
N PHE A 49 -7.29 -2.61 7.25
CA PHE A 49 -7.38 -3.22 5.95
C PHE A 49 -8.41 -4.34 5.99
N SER A 50 -9.11 -4.56 4.89
CA SER A 50 -10.10 -5.63 4.76
C SER A 50 -10.13 -6.14 3.33
N ARG A 51 -10.71 -7.32 3.16
CA ARG A 51 -10.93 -7.90 1.85
C ARG A 51 -12.10 -7.20 1.17
N TRP A 52 -11.85 -6.60 0.02
CA TRP A 52 -12.91 -6.01 -0.79
C TRP A 52 -13.50 -7.05 -1.73
N SER A 53 -14.41 -7.89 -1.24
CA SER A 53 -15.02 -8.97 -2.06
C SER A 53 -15.63 -8.44 -3.37
N PRO A 54 -15.37 -9.04 -4.54
CA PRO A 54 -14.58 -10.27 -4.81
C PRO A 54 -13.06 -10.08 -4.98
N HIS A 55 -12.53 -8.90 -4.72
CA HIS A 55 -11.16 -8.46 -5.00
C HIS A 55 -10.18 -8.62 -3.81
N ASN A 56 -9.04 -7.93 -3.93
CA ASN A 56 -7.91 -7.95 -3.02
C ASN A 56 -8.17 -7.39 -1.62
N THR A 57 -7.26 -7.71 -0.71
CA THR A 57 -7.18 -7.06 0.60
C THR A 57 -6.49 -5.72 0.44
N LEU A 58 -7.15 -4.62 0.83
CA LEU A 58 -6.59 -3.28 0.73
C LEU A 58 -6.66 -2.52 2.05
N ILE A 59 -5.73 -1.59 2.22
CA ILE A 59 -5.74 -0.60 3.30
C ILE A 59 -6.75 0.48 2.95
N TYR A 60 -7.77 0.64 3.79
CA TYR A 60 -8.81 1.65 3.61
C TYR A 60 -8.75 2.77 4.67
N SER A 61 -7.95 2.61 5.73
CA SER A 61 -7.78 3.63 6.76
C SER A 61 -6.36 3.62 7.33
N ILE A 62 -5.79 4.82 7.48
CA ILE A 62 -4.52 5.09 8.14
C ILE A 62 -4.74 6.28 9.06
N GLN A 63 -4.60 6.07 10.36
CA GLN A 63 -4.83 7.10 11.36
C GLN A 63 -3.61 7.32 12.24
N LYS A 64 -3.40 8.56 12.67
CA LYS A 64 -2.44 8.90 13.73
C LYS A 64 -3.00 10.07 14.53
N GLU A 65 -2.98 9.95 15.86
CA GLU A 65 -3.45 11.03 16.76
C GLU A 65 -4.89 11.51 16.43
N GLY A 66 -5.76 10.59 16.00
CA GLY A 66 -7.14 10.89 15.62
C GLY A 66 -7.33 11.49 14.22
N ILE A 67 -6.25 11.73 13.48
CA ILE A 67 -6.28 12.25 12.10
C ILE A 67 -6.30 11.07 11.13
N GLU A 68 -7.29 11.04 10.23
CA GLU A 68 -7.37 10.10 9.10
C GLU A 68 -6.60 10.64 7.89
N PHE A 69 -5.73 9.81 7.31
CA PHE A 69 -4.91 10.14 6.15
C PHE A 69 -5.43 9.55 4.84
N MET A 70 -6.44 8.66 4.90
CA MET A 70 -7.11 8.15 3.72
C MET A 70 -8.23 9.08 3.25
N PRO A 71 -8.49 9.16 1.93
CA PRO A 71 -9.49 10.07 1.37
C PRO A 71 -10.93 9.53 1.52
N LEU A 72 -11.35 9.16 2.74
CA LEU A 72 -12.65 8.52 3.01
C LEU A 72 -13.85 9.36 2.53
N ASN A 73 -13.75 10.69 2.61
CA ASN A 73 -14.80 11.64 2.23
C ASN A 73 -14.44 12.48 1.01
N SER A 74 -13.42 12.08 0.23
CA SER A 74 -13.00 12.85 -0.94
C SER A 74 -13.91 12.57 -2.13
N LEU A 75 -14.37 13.64 -2.78
CA LEU A 75 -15.00 13.56 -4.11
C LEU A 75 -13.95 13.47 -5.24
N GLN A 76 -12.69 13.75 -4.93
CA GLN A 76 -11.60 13.82 -5.90
C GLN A 76 -10.84 12.50 -6.04
N TYR A 77 -10.77 11.70 -4.98
CA TYR A 77 -10.00 10.46 -4.95
C TYR A 77 -10.83 9.30 -4.43
N ARG A 78 -10.82 8.20 -5.17
CA ARG A 78 -11.53 6.97 -4.88
C ARG A 78 -10.54 5.88 -4.45
N ILE A 79 -10.63 5.49 -3.18
CA ILE A 79 -9.83 4.41 -2.59
C ILE A 79 -9.99 3.12 -3.42
N GLY A 80 -8.88 2.45 -3.71
CA GLY A 80 -8.84 1.27 -4.57
C GLY A 80 -8.74 1.54 -6.07
N TYR A 81 -9.09 2.74 -6.54
CA TYR A 81 -9.10 3.05 -7.98
C TYR A 81 -7.99 4.04 -8.36
N ASP A 82 -7.76 5.05 -7.52
CA ASP A 82 -6.73 6.05 -7.76
C ASP A 82 -5.37 5.65 -7.21
N ASP A 83 -4.32 6.19 -7.83
CA ASP A 83 -2.94 6.00 -7.38
C ASP A 83 -2.76 6.60 -5.97
N PRO A 84 -2.38 5.78 -4.96
CA PRO A 84 -2.17 6.26 -3.60
C PRO A 84 -1.11 7.34 -3.48
N LYS A 85 -0.18 7.48 -4.44
CA LYS A 85 0.79 8.58 -4.43
C LYS A 85 0.15 9.96 -4.57
N LYS A 86 -1.07 10.03 -5.10
CA LYS A 86 -1.81 11.29 -5.31
C LYS A 86 -2.52 11.80 -4.06
N TYR A 87 -2.86 10.91 -3.13
CA TYR A 87 -3.65 11.26 -1.95
C TYR A 87 -2.95 10.92 -0.62
N LEU A 88 -1.95 10.03 -0.62
CA LEU A 88 -1.17 9.80 0.58
C LEU A 88 -0.17 10.93 0.79
N PRO A 89 -0.07 11.47 2.01
CA PRO A 89 0.99 12.42 2.38
C PRO A 89 2.40 11.89 2.13
N GLU A 90 3.33 12.80 1.80
CA GLU A 90 4.73 12.48 1.49
C GLU A 90 5.46 11.77 2.64
N ASN A 91 5.11 12.04 3.90
CA ASN A 91 5.70 11.37 5.05
C ASN A 91 5.35 9.87 5.09
N ILE A 92 4.10 9.50 4.77
CA ILE A 92 3.66 8.10 4.67
C ILE A 92 4.38 7.44 3.49
N GLN A 93 4.43 8.12 2.33
CA GLN A 93 5.15 7.62 1.16
C GLN A 93 6.65 7.41 1.46
N GLY A 94 7.28 8.34 2.20
CA GLY A 94 8.68 8.26 2.60
C GLY A 94 8.98 7.05 3.48
N ILE A 95 8.11 6.76 4.46
CA ILE A 95 8.22 5.56 5.31
C ILE A 95 8.17 4.30 4.45
N LEU A 96 7.18 4.21 3.55
CA LEU A 96 7.00 3.06 2.68
C LEU A 96 8.17 2.89 1.69
N ASN A 97 8.62 3.96 1.05
CA ASN A 97 9.78 3.94 0.14
C ASN A 97 11.08 3.56 0.86
N SER A 98 11.26 3.96 2.13
CA SER A 98 12.45 3.61 2.91
C SER A 98 12.53 2.13 3.28
N LYS A 99 11.37 1.46 3.40
CA LYS A 99 11.27 0.04 3.79
C LYS A 99 11.09 -0.88 2.58
N ILE A 100 10.47 -0.38 1.52
CA ILE A 100 10.18 -1.08 0.28
C ILE A 100 10.59 -0.14 -0.87
N PRO A 101 11.88 -0.07 -1.19
CA PRO A 101 12.34 0.79 -2.27
C PRO A 101 11.73 0.33 -3.60
N PRO A 102 11.31 1.26 -4.47
CA PRO A 102 10.83 0.91 -5.80
C PRO A 102 11.93 0.19 -6.59
N PRO A 103 11.56 -0.67 -7.56
CA PRO A 103 12.55 -1.24 -8.46
C PRO A 103 13.27 -0.10 -9.19
N VAL A 104 14.59 -0.02 -9.02
CA VAL A 104 15.43 0.87 -9.81
C VAL A 104 15.49 0.28 -11.21
N ILE A 105 14.81 0.92 -12.16
CA ILE A 105 14.96 0.59 -13.58
C ILE A 105 16.25 1.26 -14.03
N PHE A 106 17.31 0.47 -14.18
CA PHE A 106 18.49 0.92 -14.93
C PHE A 106 18.08 0.97 -16.41
N HIS A 107 18.02 2.17 -16.98
CA HIS A 107 18.00 2.39 -18.43
C HIS A 107 19.40 2.27 -18.99
#